data_AF-A0A535ECC0-F1
#
_entry.id   AF-A0A535ECC0-F1
#
_cell.length_a   1.000
_cell.length_b   1.000
_cell.length_c   1.000
_cell.angle_alpha   90.00
_cell.angle_beta   90.00
_cell.angle_gamma   90.00
#
_symmetry.space_group_name_H-M   'P 1'
#
loop_
_entity.id
_entity.type
_entity.pdbx_description
1 polymer ?
#
loop_
_entity_poly.entity_id
_entity_poly.type
_entity_poly.pdbx_seq_one_letter_code
_entity_poly.pdbx_strand_id
1 'polypeptide(L)'
;MTDDGPAPRRVENDELCERYLRLAADLDNSGKRARQELLEANRYGPAGLTRLLLPVLDEAERALRHAPEGTDERWLRGVALVVRKPRAAVGAVGVERIEAIGRQFSPPPRDGQSW
;
A
#
# COMPACT_ATOMS: atom_id res chain seq x y z
N MET A 1 24.67 47.71 -42.39
CA MET A 1 24.80 47.86 -40.93
C MET A 1 23.48 48.40 -40.42
N THR A 2 22.56 47.50 -40.11
CA THR A 2 21.39 47.75 -39.27
C THR A 2 21.16 46.44 -38.56
N ASP A 3 21.80 46.36 -37.39
CA ASP A 3 21.36 45.54 -36.28
C ASP A 3 19.91 45.91 -36.00
N ASP A 4 18.99 44.98 -36.22
CA ASP A 4 17.67 45.02 -35.62
C ASP A 4 17.44 43.60 -35.09
N GLY A 5 18.07 43.35 -33.94
CA GLY A 5 17.75 42.20 -33.09
C GLY A 5 16.24 42.05 -32.89
N PRO A 6 15.78 40.85 -32.52
CA PRO A 6 14.36 40.53 -32.46
C PRO A 6 13.58 41.60 -31.70
N ALA A 7 12.55 42.18 -32.35
CA ALA A 7 11.74 43.24 -31.75
C ALA A 7 11.31 42.85 -30.33
N PRO A 8 11.43 43.74 -29.33
CA PRO A 8 11.39 43.39 -27.90
C PRO A 8 10.13 42.62 -27.48
N ARG A 9 9.00 42.81 -28.19
CA ARG A 9 7.75 42.08 -27.98
C ARG A 9 7.79 40.60 -28.35
N ARG A 10 8.68 40.16 -29.25
CA ARG A 10 8.82 38.75 -29.64
C ARG A 10 9.65 37.98 -28.61
N VAL A 11 10.74 38.57 -28.14
CA VAL A 11 11.58 37.99 -27.08
C VAL A 11 10.78 37.78 -25.80
N GLU A 12 10.02 38.78 -25.37
CA GLU A 12 9.14 38.68 -24.20
C GLU A 12 8.04 37.61 -24.38
N ASN A 13 7.52 37.45 -25.60
CA ASN A 13 6.54 36.40 -25.91
C ASN A 13 7.16 34.99 -25.81
N ASP A 14 8.35 34.81 -26.38
CA ASP A 14 9.07 33.54 -26.37
C ASP A 14 9.46 33.12 -24.94
N GLU A 15 9.93 34.08 -24.12
CA GLU A 15 10.23 33.86 -22.70
C GLU A 15 8.99 33.46 -21.89
N LEU A 16 7.84 34.09 -22.16
CA LEU A 16 6.56 33.74 -21.52
C LEU A 16 6.09 32.35 -21.96
N CYS A 17 6.23 32.01 -23.24
CA CYS A 17 5.89 30.69 -23.77
C CYS A 17 6.78 29.59 -23.16
N GLU A 18 8.09 29.82 -23.06
CA GLU A 18 9.02 28.87 -22.42
C GLU A 18 8.67 28.67 -20.94
N ARG A 19 8.39 29.77 -20.22
CA ARG A 19 7.97 29.70 -18.81
C ARG A 19 6.65 28.96 -18.64
N TYR A 20 5.70 29.16 -19.55
CA TYR A 20 4.42 28.46 -19.54
C TYR A 20 4.61 26.95 -19.80
N LEU A 21 5.43 26.57 -20.78
CA LEU A 21 5.74 25.18 -21.07
C LEU A 21 6.43 24.48 -19.90
N ARG A 22 7.38 25.16 -19.24
CA ARG A 22 8.02 24.64 -18.02
C ARG A 22 6.99 24.45 -16.90
N LEU A 23 6.13 25.44 -16.65
CA LEU A 23 5.09 25.33 -15.62
C LEU A 23 4.11 24.19 -15.91
N ALA A 24 3.72 24.01 -17.17
CA ALA A 24 2.86 22.91 -17.59
C ALA A 24 3.53 21.54 -17.35
N ALA A 25 4.83 21.43 -17.64
CA ALA A 25 5.60 20.22 -17.36
C ALA A 25 5.75 19.94 -15.86
N ASP A 26 5.99 20.97 -15.04
CA ASP A 26 6.07 20.84 -13.58
C ASP A 26 4.74 20.37 -12.98
N LEU A 27 3.62 20.89 -13.49
CA LEU A 27 2.28 20.45 -13.08
C LEU A 27 2.04 18.98 -13.45
N ASP A 28 2.35 18.55 -14.67
CA ASP A 28 2.21 17.15 -15.09
C ASP A 28 3.08 16.21 -14.23
N ASN A 29 4.34 16.60 -13.98
CA ASN A 29 5.26 15.85 -13.13
C ASN A 29 4.77 15.75 -11.69
N SER A 30 4.26 16.84 -11.11
CA SER A 30 3.69 16.84 -9.75
C SER A 30 2.47 15.91 -9.66
N GLY A 31 1.61 15.91 -10.68
CA GLY A 31 0.44 15.03 -10.75
C GLY A 31 0.84 13.55 -10.85
N LYS A 32 1.84 13.22 -11.67
CA LYS A 32 2.41 11.86 -11.74
C LYS A 32 2.98 11.41 -10.40
N ARG A 33 3.72 12.29 -9.72
CA ARG A 33 4.29 12.00 -8.40
C ARG A 33 3.21 11.77 -7.34
N ALA A 34 2.19 12.63 -7.29
CA ALA A 34 1.08 12.48 -6.34
C ALA A 34 0.32 11.16 -6.54
N ARG A 35 0.10 10.75 -7.79
CA ARG A 35 -0.51 9.43 -8.09
C ARG A 35 0.35 8.28 -7.59
N GLN A 36 1.66 8.35 -7.78
CA GLN A 36 2.58 7.32 -7.28
C GLN A 36 2.55 7.24 -5.75
N GLU A 37 2.60 8.39 -5.05
CA GLU A 37 2.53 8.44 -3.59
C GLU A 37 1.22 7.86 -3.06
N LEU A 38 0.09 8.13 -3.73
CA LEU A 38 -1.21 7.52 -3.40
C LEU A 38 -1.20 5.99 -3.57
N LEU A 39 -0.59 5.49 -4.65
CA LEU A 39 -0.48 4.05 -4.91
C LEU A 39 0.38 3.36 -3.84
N GLU A 40 1.52 3.95 -3.48
CA GLU A 40 2.41 3.44 -2.44
C GLU A 40 1.73 3.50 -1.05
N ALA A 41 1.05 4.60 -0.74
CA ALA A 41 0.29 4.74 0.50
C ALA A 41 -0.83 3.69 0.60
N ASN A 42 -1.51 3.37 -0.50
CA ASN A 42 -2.52 2.31 -0.51
C ASN A 42 -1.90 0.91 -0.37
N ARG A 43 -0.72 0.69 -0.97
CA ARG A 43 -0.01 -0.59 -0.91
C ARG A 43 0.55 -0.89 0.48
N TYR A 44 1.12 0.10 1.16
CA TYR A 44 1.84 -0.10 2.43
C TYR A 44 1.13 0.49 3.66
N GLY A 45 0.19 1.41 3.48
CA GLY A 45 -0.58 2.02 4.59
C GLY A 45 -1.24 0.98 5.51
N PRO A 46 -1.87 -0.07 4.98
CA PRO A 46 -2.46 -1.13 5.79
C PRO A 46 -1.46 -1.97 6.59
N ALA A 47 -0.18 -2.01 6.20
CA ALA A 47 0.80 -2.92 6.78
C ALA A 47 1.02 -2.68 8.28
N GLY A 48 1.04 -1.42 8.70
CA GLY A 48 1.23 -1.05 10.11
C GLY A 48 0.11 -1.55 11.01
N LEU A 49 -1.15 -1.28 10.62
CA LEU A 49 -2.32 -1.74 11.37
C LEU A 49 -2.44 -3.26 11.34
N THR A 50 -2.26 -3.88 10.18
CA THR A 50 -2.35 -5.34 10.05
C THR A 50 -1.30 -6.04 10.92
N ARG A 51 -0.08 -5.51 11.01
CA ARG A 51 0.97 -6.08 11.88
C ARG A 51 0.60 -6.07 13.36
N LEU A 52 -0.14 -5.06 13.81
CA LEU A 52 -0.65 -4.98 15.18
C LEU A 52 -1.88 -5.87 15.41
N LEU A 53 -2.72 -6.05 14.38
CA LEU A 53 -3.96 -6.82 14.49
C LEU A 53 -3.72 -8.34 14.40
N LEU A 54 -2.72 -8.79 13.63
CA LEU A 54 -2.45 -10.21 13.39
C LEU A 54 -2.24 -11.01 14.69
N PRO A 55 -1.41 -10.57 15.67
CA PRO A 55 -1.23 -11.30 16.92
C PRO A 55 -2.54 -11.47 17.71
N VAL A 56 -3.38 -10.43 17.76
CA VAL A 56 -4.68 -10.48 18.45
C VAL A 56 -5.61 -11.50 17.78
N LEU A 57 -5.58 -11.57 16.45
CA LEU A 57 -6.34 -12.57 15.70
C LEU A 57 -5.83 -13.98 15.98
N ASP A 58 -4.51 -14.19 16.01
CA ASP A 58 -3.90 -15.48 16.31
C ASP A 58 -4.22 -15.95 17.74
N GLU A 59 -4.25 -15.03 18.70
CA GLU A 59 -4.64 -15.29 20.09
C GLU A 59 -6.12 -15.65 20.21
N ALA A 60 -7.00 -14.94 19.49
CA ALA A 60 -8.43 -15.25 19.45
C ALA A 60 -8.69 -16.64 18.82
N GLU A 61 -8.00 -16.96 17.72
CA GLU A 61 -8.05 -18.30 17.13
C GLU A 61 -7.51 -19.37 18.09
N ARG A 62 -6.43 -19.07 18.83
CA ARG A 62 -5.88 -19.98 19.84
C ARG A 62 -6.86 -20.22 20.99
N ALA A 63 -7.50 -19.16 21.50
CA ALA A 63 -8.50 -19.27 22.57
C ALA A 63 -9.69 -20.14 22.14
N LEU A 64 -10.17 -19.99 20.90
CA LEU A 64 -11.21 -20.85 20.33
C LEU A 64 -10.80 -22.32 20.25
N ARG A 65 -9.56 -22.61 19.85
CA ARG A 65 -9.05 -23.99 19.76
C ARG A 65 -8.89 -24.68 21.12
N HIS A 66 -8.66 -23.90 22.18
CA HIS A 66 -8.45 -24.40 23.54
C HIS A 66 -9.63 -24.07 24.46
N ALA A 67 -10.84 -23.97 23.90
CA ALA A 67 -12.03 -23.77 24.69
C ALA A 67 -12.18 -24.89 25.75
N PRO A 68 -12.57 -24.57 26.99
CA PRO A 68 -12.76 -25.57 28.04
C PRO A 68 -13.79 -26.63 27.63
N GLU A 69 -13.60 -27.85 28.13
CA GLU A 69 -14.61 -28.91 28.00
C GLU A 69 -15.94 -28.48 28.63
N GLY A 70 -17.05 -28.85 27.98
CA GLY A 70 -18.40 -28.44 28.39
C GLY A 70 -18.82 -27.04 27.93
N THR A 71 -18.00 -26.32 27.17
CA THR A 71 -18.42 -25.06 26.53
C THR A 71 -19.52 -25.33 25.51
N ASP A 72 -20.58 -24.51 25.52
CA ASP A 72 -21.70 -24.62 24.58
C ASP A 72 -21.25 -24.51 23.11
N GLU A 73 -21.56 -25.53 22.31
CA GLU A 73 -21.12 -25.59 20.92
C GLU A 73 -21.73 -24.50 20.03
N ARG A 74 -22.97 -24.08 20.33
CA ARG A 74 -23.64 -23.05 19.53
C ARG A 74 -22.98 -21.70 19.75
N TRP A 75 -22.59 -21.42 20.98
CA TRP A 75 -21.78 -20.26 21.35
C TRP A 75 -20.40 -20.32 20.68
N LEU A 76 -19.69 -21.45 20.75
CA LEU A 76 -18.39 -21.62 20.07
C LEU A 76 -18.47 -21.36 18.57
N ARG A 77 -19.50 -21.89 17.89
CA ARG A 77 -19.75 -21.61 16.47
C ARG A 77 -20.00 -20.13 16.20
N GLY A 78 -20.76 -19.46 17.08
CA GLY A 78 -21.00 -18.03 16.99
C GLY A 78 -19.71 -17.21 17.10
N VAL A 79 -18.88 -17.50 18.09
CA VAL A 79 -17.59 -16.83 18.30
C VAL A 79 -16.64 -17.12 17.14
N ALA A 80 -16.58 -18.35 16.63
CA ALA A 80 -15.77 -18.72 15.47
C ALA A 80 -16.16 -17.92 14.21
N LEU A 81 -17.45 -17.68 13.98
CA LEU A 81 -17.92 -16.83 12.88
C LEU A 81 -17.46 -15.37 13.03
N VAL A 82 -17.43 -14.84 14.26
CA VAL A 82 -16.93 -13.49 14.53
C VAL A 82 -15.43 -13.40 14.26
N VAL A 83 -14.64 -14.37 14.75
CA VAL A 83 -13.18 -14.39 14.54
C VAL A 83 -12.79 -14.57 13.08
N ARG A 84 -13.64 -15.23 12.27
CA ARG A 84 -13.42 -15.36 10.82
C ARG A 84 -13.55 -14.03 10.05
N LYS A 85 -14.32 -13.06 10.55
CA LYS A 85 -14.54 -11.78 9.85
C LYS A 85 -13.28 -10.91 9.77
N PRO A 86 -12.54 -10.64 10.87
CA PRO A 86 -11.25 -9.96 10.79
C PRO A 86 -10.26 -10.66 9.87
N ARG A 87 -10.23 -12.01 9.88
CA ARG A 87 -9.37 -12.78 8.98
C ARG A 87 -9.66 -12.49 7.51
N ALA A 88 -10.93 -12.48 7.12
CA ALA A 88 -11.34 -12.13 5.77
C ALA A 88 -11.04 -10.66 5.43
N ALA A 89 -11.24 -9.74 6.39
CA ALA A 89 -10.94 -8.33 6.22
C ALA A 89 -9.45 -8.09 5.94
N VAL A 90 -8.55 -8.73 6.69
CA VAL A 90 -7.10 -8.65 6.47
C VAL A 90 -6.71 -9.18 5.08
N GLY A 91 -7.33 -10.28 4.63
CA GLY A 91 -7.14 -10.80 3.27
C GLY A 91 -7.58 -9.83 2.17
N ALA A 92 -8.68 -9.10 2.38
CA ALA A 92 -9.17 -8.09 1.43
C ALA A 92 -8.20 -6.91 1.23
N VAL A 93 -7.30 -6.67 2.19
CA VAL A 93 -6.26 -5.65 2.09
C VAL A 93 -4.92 -6.21 1.56
N GLY A 94 -4.96 -7.39 0.92
CA GLY A 94 -3.80 -7.97 0.24
C GLY A 94 -2.84 -8.74 1.15
N VAL A 95 -3.24 -9.08 2.39
CA VAL A 95 -2.42 -9.84 3.32
C VAL A 95 -2.83 -11.31 3.32
N GLU A 96 -1.96 -12.16 2.79
CA GLU A 96 -2.21 -13.60 2.65
C GLU A 96 -1.57 -14.42 3.78
N ARG A 97 -2.13 -15.61 4.05
CA ARG A 97 -1.47 -16.57 4.95
C ARG A 97 -0.29 -17.19 4.22
N ILE A 98 0.86 -17.23 4.87
CA ILE A 98 1.95 -18.10 4.44
C ILE A 98 1.72 -19.47 5.10
N GLU A 99 1.51 -20.51 4.30
CA GLU A 99 1.46 -21.88 4.83
C GLU A 99 2.87 -22.34 5.20
N ALA A 100 3.14 -22.41 6.50
CA ALA A 100 4.47 -22.75 7.03
C ALA A 100 4.63 -24.23 7.42
N ILE A 101 3.53 -24.95 7.68
CA ILE A 101 3.59 -26.33 8.17
C ILE A 101 3.97 -27.27 7.02
N GLY A 102 5.13 -27.92 7.10
CA GLY A 102 5.60 -28.93 6.13
C GLY A 102 6.34 -28.38 4.90
N ARG A 103 6.53 -27.05 4.79
CA ARG A 103 7.32 -26.42 3.72
C ARG A 103 8.77 -26.24 4.19
N GLN A 104 9.75 -26.52 3.32
CA GLN A 104 11.14 -26.11 3.57
C GLN A 104 11.19 -24.59 3.71
N PHE A 105 11.78 -24.12 4.81
CA PHE A 105 11.98 -22.69 5.04
C PHE A 105 12.77 -22.10 3.88
N SER A 106 12.14 -21.21 3.11
CA SER A 106 12.81 -20.37 2.13
C SER A 106 12.86 -18.96 2.71
N PRO A 107 14.06 -18.38 2.92
CA PRO A 107 14.14 -16.99 3.36
C PRO A 107 13.42 -16.10 2.33
N PRO A 108 12.70 -15.05 2.78
CA PRO A 108 12.04 -14.15 1.85
C PRO A 108 13.07 -13.53 0.89
N PRO A 109 12.70 -13.27 -0.38
CA PRO A 109 13.57 -12.55 -1.29
C PRO A 109 13.97 -11.23 -0.63
N ARG A 110 15.29 -10.99 -0.52
CA ARG A 110 15.79 -9.68 -0.09
C ARG A 110 15.44 -8.72 -1.21
N ASP A 111 14.63 -7.70 -0.92
CA ASP A 111 14.19 -6.72 -1.91
C ASP A 111 15.38 -6.23 -2.76
N GLY A 112 15.42 -6.66 -4.02
CA GLY A 112 16.27 -6.06 -5.05
C GLY A 112 17.75 -6.48 -5.16
N GLN A 113 18.25 -7.53 -4.51
CA GLN A 113 19.62 -8.02 -4.79
C GLN A 113 19.71 -9.55 -4.86
N SER A 114 19.86 -10.05 -6.09
CA SER A 114 20.39 -11.39 -6.37
C SER A 114 21.89 -11.38 -6.10
N TRP A 115 22.40 -12.45 -5.48
CA TRP A 115 23.81 -12.80 -5.63
C TRP A 115 24.10 -13.28 -7.05
#